data_AF-A0A0N4V406-F1
#
_entry.id   AF-A0A0N4V406-F1
#
_cell.length_a   1.000
_cell.length_b   1.000
_cell.length_c   1.000
_cell.angle_alpha   90.00
_cell.angle_beta   90.00
_cell.angle_gamma   90.00
#
_symmetry.space_group_name_H-M   'P 1'
#
loop_
_entity.id
_entity.type
_entity.pdbx_description
1 polymer ?
#
loop_
_entity_poly.entity_id
_entity_poly.type
_entity_poly.pdbx_seq_one_letter_code
_entity_poly.pdbx_strand_id
1 'polypeptide(L)'
;MFIFKDLIGHQTASVARTKAEVQKKCHRQKSFWKFAKRLMNFDRGRKSAKSATVASTTSLVAAKTVKFCSTSTEPEVIQHLHAPVLLSVFEYLPLLDRIRLRMACKLTDFLYGSIPISLSPLKIQTLNENELCVFAENPDFIVNYLIPEMSHLEIKYENDCIIMKNWQGQLLVQRIAQRVDKIEHLWLETSINGLLCTTLLNELESEYGRSCHRRRRLSLQKLTVIGSKTNAMPAISDFIEQFSSTLEQLRLRHMRMESKEFSQEFWASVSKCAKLCQFQYETCRYDKYSHNFIASALQDKEIKTLELSGIYELTSAELSSMTRGRPMKNLSVLCPKIKVSSYLIDGIVECVEHVDTLLFRCATSFALDDNDERKSLECVLKKMKEDARLEVLHDVNNRVAQAARTISYWLQLSKETNRTIMLKLSDISQEKIDQAIGRIIRKCNNVYKAASNCAALVLSRGTGRVYLLDNHTWFGEDDEEM
;
A
#
# COMPACT_ATOMS: atom_id res chain seq x y z
N MET A 1 -12.06 17.67 2.59
CA MET A 1 -11.70 18.16 1.25
C MET A 1 -10.29 18.71 1.34
N PHE A 2 -9.27 17.89 1.08
CA PHE A 2 -7.90 18.32 0.82
C PHE A 2 -7.21 17.26 -0.05
N ILE A 3 -6.39 17.78 -0.97
CA ILE A 3 -5.73 17.12 -2.08
C ILE A 3 -4.34 16.69 -1.59
N PHE A 4 -4.05 15.39 -1.62
CA PHE A 4 -2.68 14.88 -1.59
C PHE A 4 -2.11 14.94 -3.01
N LYS A 5 -1.50 16.07 -3.34
CA LYS A 5 -0.39 16.08 -4.29
C LYS A 5 0.85 15.67 -3.49
N ASP A 6 1.84 15.11 -4.17
CA ASP A 6 3.15 14.70 -3.62
C ASP A 6 3.28 13.22 -3.23
N LEU A 7 2.88 12.34 -4.17
CA LEU A 7 3.44 10.98 -4.25
C LEU A 7 3.93 10.61 -5.66
N ILE A 8 4.10 11.59 -6.55
CA ILE A 8 4.74 11.43 -7.86
C ILE A 8 5.61 12.65 -8.10
N GLY A 9 6.76 12.71 -7.44
CA GLY A 9 7.63 13.87 -7.55
C GLY A 9 9.05 13.55 -7.08
N HIS A 10 9.77 12.71 -7.83
CA HIS A 10 11.18 12.95 -8.18
C HIS A 10 11.72 11.81 -9.05
N GLN A 11 11.43 11.89 -10.36
CA GLN A 11 12.38 11.56 -11.44
C GLN A 11 11.94 12.31 -12.70
N THR A 12 11.95 13.64 -12.62
CA THR A 12 11.78 14.52 -13.78
C THR A 12 13.11 14.69 -14.50
N ALA A 13 13.35 13.79 -15.45
CA ALA A 13 14.00 14.16 -16.70
C ALA A 13 13.19 13.59 -17.86
N SER A 14 11.90 13.92 -17.94
CA SER A 14 11.11 13.66 -19.14
C SER A 14 11.39 14.78 -20.15
N VAL A 15 12.31 14.47 -21.07
CA VAL A 15 12.47 15.19 -22.33
C VAL A 15 11.08 15.30 -22.95
N ALA A 16 10.61 16.53 -23.18
CA ALA A 16 9.37 16.80 -23.90
C ALA A 16 9.49 16.22 -25.33
N ARG A 17 9.01 14.98 -25.51
CA ARG A 17 9.10 14.29 -26.79
C ARG A 17 8.06 14.84 -27.73
N THR A 18 8.53 15.52 -28.78
CA THR A 18 7.68 16.04 -29.85
C THR A 18 6.96 14.88 -30.57
N LYS A 19 5.77 15.12 -31.14
CA LYS A 19 4.98 14.13 -31.91
C LYS A 19 5.82 13.38 -32.98
N ALA A 20 6.87 14.01 -33.50
CA ALA A 20 7.82 13.44 -34.45
C ALA A 20 8.73 12.35 -33.84
N GLU A 21 9.14 12.47 -32.57
CA GLU A 21 9.90 11.44 -31.86
C GLU A 21 9.05 10.23 -31.51
N VAL A 22 7.78 10.46 -31.14
CA VAL A 22 6.80 9.38 -30.90
C VAL A 22 6.54 8.60 -32.20
N GLN A 23 6.38 9.28 -33.33
CA GLN A 23 6.26 8.64 -34.64
C GLN A 23 7.53 7.87 -35.06
N LYS A 24 8.73 8.45 -34.86
CA LYS A 24 10.01 7.76 -35.17
C LYS A 24 10.22 6.51 -34.31
N LYS A 25 9.83 6.54 -33.02
CA LYS A 25 9.89 5.39 -32.11
C LYS A 25 8.90 4.30 -32.51
N CYS A 26 7.68 4.69 -32.89
CA CYS A 26 6.65 3.80 -33.43
C CYS A 26 7.08 3.15 -34.77
N HIS A 27 7.80 3.90 -35.63
CA HIS A 27 8.32 3.39 -36.90
C HIS A 27 9.51 2.41 -36.71
N ARG A 28 10.40 2.68 -35.75
CA ARG A 28 11.49 1.76 -35.37
C ARG A 28 10.96 0.49 -34.71
N GLN A 29 9.96 0.59 -33.81
CA GLN A 29 9.27 -0.57 -33.25
C GLN A 29 8.60 -1.40 -34.35
N LYS A 30 7.88 -0.78 -35.31
CA LYS A 30 7.30 -1.50 -36.46
C LYS A 30 8.35 -2.23 -37.30
N SER A 31 9.56 -1.69 -37.45
CA SER A 31 10.65 -2.34 -38.20
C SER A 31 11.27 -3.54 -37.46
N PHE A 32 11.47 -3.43 -36.14
CA PHE A 32 11.90 -4.54 -35.30
C PHE A 32 10.86 -5.67 -35.26
N TRP A 33 9.57 -5.33 -35.15
CA TRP A 33 8.49 -6.31 -35.17
C TRP A 33 8.31 -6.97 -36.54
N LYS A 34 8.55 -6.27 -37.66
CA LYS A 34 8.61 -6.91 -38.99
C LYS A 34 9.77 -7.91 -39.07
N PHE A 35 10.91 -7.63 -38.44
CA PHE A 35 12.06 -8.52 -38.39
C PHE A 35 11.81 -9.73 -37.47
N ALA A 36 11.33 -9.52 -36.24
CA ALA A 36 10.99 -10.58 -35.29
C ALA A 36 9.87 -11.49 -35.84
N LYS A 37 8.87 -10.93 -36.53
CA LYS A 37 7.79 -11.70 -37.17
C LYS A 37 8.29 -12.52 -38.36
N ARG A 38 9.35 -12.10 -39.07
CA ARG A 38 10.01 -12.91 -40.11
C ARG A 38 10.81 -14.07 -39.52
N LEU A 39 11.51 -13.84 -38.41
CA LEU A 39 12.21 -14.88 -37.64
C LEU A 39 11.24 -15.93 -37.06
N MET A 40 10.08 -15.49 -36.56
CA MET A 40 9.07 -16.38 -35.97
C MET A 40 8.17 -17.09 -36.99
N ASN A 41 8.04 -16.59 -38.22
CA ASN A 41 7.20 -17.20 -39.27
C ASN A 41 7.93 -18.16 -40.20
N PHE A 42 9.24 -18.40 -40.01
CA PHE A 42 10.02 -19.28 -40.89
C PHE A 42 9.50 -20.73 -40.89
N ASP A 43 8.74 -21.13 -39.87
CA ASP A 43 8.16 -22.48 -39.74
C ASP A 43 6.77 -22.67 -40.38
N ARG A 44 6.08 -21.60 -40.84
CA ARG A 44 4.71 -21.71 -41.35
C ARG A 44 4.60 -21.99 -42.85
N GLY A 45 5.71 -21.99 -43.59
CA GLY A 45 5.73 -22.21 -45.04
C GLY A 45 5.82 -23.67 -45.50
N ARG A 46 6.13 -24.63 -44.61
CA ARG A 46 6.25 -26.05 -44.96
C ARG A 46 5.14 -26.86 -44.30
N LYS A 47 3.94 -26.85 -44.89
CA LYS A 47 2.93 -27.94 -44.83
C LYS A 47 1.67 -27.53 -45.59
N SER A 48 1.67 -27.80 -46.90
CA SER A 48 0.46 -28.12 -47.63
C SER A 48 0.74 -29.39 -48.41
N ALA A 49 0.19 -30.51 -47.93
CA ALA A 49 -0.36 -31.63 -48.71
C ALA A 49 -0.36 -32.95 -47.90
N LYS A 50 -1.53 -33.61 -47.92
CA LYS A 50 -1.83 -35.04 -47.63
C LYS A 50 -2.22 -35.45 -46.21
N SER A 51 -3.55 -35.39 -45.98
CA SER A 51 -4.50 -36.49 -45.63
C SER A 51 -4.05 -37.72 -44.81
N ALA A 52 -4.90 -38.03 -43.80
CA ALA A 52 -5.18 -39.32 -43.12
C ALA A 52 -3.99 -40.00 -42.39
N THR A 53 -4.11 -40.65 -41.21
CA THR A 53 -5.11 -41.62 -40.73
C THR A 53 -5.00 -41.77 -39.19
N VAL A 54 -6.07 -42.30 -38.58
CA VAL A 54 -6.26 -42.67 -37.16
C VAL A 54 -5.34 -43.82 -36.69
N ALA A 55 -4.81 -43.77 -35.45
CA ALA A 55 -4.77 -44.90 -34.49
C ALA A 55 -4.06 -44.53 -33.16
N SER A 56 -4.64 -45.04 -32.08
CA SER A 56 -4.32 -44.89 -30.65
C SER A 56 -3.15 -45.78 -30.18
N THR A 57 -2.36 -45.35 -29.17
CA THR A 57 -2.07 -46.07 -27.88
C THR A 57 -0.83 -45.54 -27.12
N THR A 58 -1.08 -45.25 -25.83
CA THR A 58 -0.26 -45.35 -24.59
C THR A 58 1.27 -45.58 -24.62
N SER A 59 2.06 -44.74 -23.90
CA SER A 59 2.71 -45.07 -22.60
C SER A 59 3.85 -44.10 -22.18
N LEU A 60 4.19 -44.21 -20.89
CA LEU A 60 4.99 -43.43 -19.96
C LEU A 60 6.37 -42.82 -20.35
N VAL A 61 6.64 -41.69 -19.67
CA VAL A 61 7.89 -41.23 -19.02
C VAL A 61 9.22 -41.47 -19.75
N ALA A 62 9.75 -40.42 -20.36
CA ALA A 62 11.19 -40.14 -20.45
C ALA A 62 11.40 -38.68 -20.87
N ALA A 63 12.37 -38.00 -20.24
CA ALA A 63 12.85 -36.70 -20.66
C ALA A 63 13.29 -36.76 -22.14
N LYS A 64 12.49 -36.18 -23.04
CA LYS A 64 12.77 -36.17 -24.48
C LYS A 64 13.39 -34.84 -24.89
N THR A 65 14.70 -34.86 -25.06
CA THR A 65 15.37 -34.12 -26.13
C THR A 65 14.64 -34.43 -27.44
N VAL A 66 14.04 -33.41 -28.04
CA VAL A 66 13.32 -33.53 -29.31
C VAL A 66 14.36 -33.72 -30.42
N LYS A 67 14.62 -34.96 -30.82
CA LYS A 67 15.32 -35.28 -32.08
C LYS A 67 14.30 -35.29 -33.22
N PHE A 68 14.34 -34.27 -34.07
CA PHE A 68 13.75 -34.31 -35.40
C PHE A 68 14.68 -35.11 -36.31
N CYS A 69 14.21 -36.25 -36.81
CA CYS A 69 14.89 -36.98 -37.87
C CYS A 69 14.39 -36.41 -39.21
N SER A 70 15.23 -35.64 -39.90
CA SER A 70 15.02 -35.29 -41.31
C SER A 70 16.21 -35.82 -42.10
N THR A 71 15.93 -36.81 -42.94
CA THR A 71 16.82 -37.23 -44.03
C THR A 71 16.87 -36.11 -45.07
N SER A 72 17.86 -35.22 -44.95
CA SER A 72 18.46 -34.52 -46.08
C SER A 72 19.78 -33.90 -45.63
N THR A 73 20.81 -34.13 -46.43
CA THR A 73 22.17 -33.64 -46.30
C THR A 73 22.21 -32.15 -46.58
N GLU A 74 22.20 -31.33 -45.52
CA GLU A 74 22.83 -30.00 -45.42
C GLU A 74 22.73 -29.52 -43.95
N PRO A 75 23.77 -28.92 -43.35
CA PRO A 75 23.73 -28.48 -41.97
C PRO A 75 22.96 -27.15 -41.87
N GLU A 76 21.64 -27.19 -41.83
CA GLU A 76 20.84 -26.05 -41.37
C GLU A 76 21.19 -25.81 -39.89
N VAL A 77 21.95 -24.74 -39.63
CA VAL A 77 22.23 -24.25 -38.28
C VAL A 77 20.90 -23.80 -37.66
N ILE A 78 20.20 -24.71 -37.00
CA ILE A 78 19.08 -24.36 -36.13
C ILE A 78 19.68 -23.61 -34.94
N GLN A 79 19.72 -22.28 -35.01
CA GLN A 79 20.09 -21.43 -33.88
C GLN A 79 19.04 -21.60 -32.77
N HIS A 80 19.26 -22.58 -31.89
CA HIS A 80 18.50 -22.72 -30.67
C HIS A 80 18.82 -21.53 -29.76
N LEU A 81 17.91 -20.55 -29.69
CA LEU A 81 17.97 -19.49 -28.68
C LEU A 81 17.92 -20.16 -27.29
N HIS A 82 19.02 -20.07 -26.55
CA HIS A 82 19.17 -20.67 -25.24
C HIS A 82 18.19 -20.02 -24.24
N ALA A 83 17.38 -20.82 -23.55
CA ALA A 83 16.30 -20.31 -22.68
C ALA A 83 16.78 -19.33 -21.58
N PRO A 84 17.92 -19.54 -20.91
CA PRO A 84 18.54 -18.54 -20.03
C PRO A 84 18.85 -17.19 -20.69
N VAL A 85 19.31 -17.18 -21.95
CA VAL A 85 19.61 -15.94 -22.69
C VAL A 85 18.31 -15.23 -23.07
N LEU A 86 17.27 -15.98 -23.41
CA LEU A 86 15.94 -15.42 -23.64
C LEU A 86 15.35 -14.81 -22.37
N LEU A 87 15.53 -15.45 -21.21
CA LEU A 87 15.12 -14.91 -19.91
C LEU A 87 15.85 -13.60 -19.59
N SER A 88 17.17 -13.54 -19.76
CA SER A 88 17.93 -12.32 -19.52
C SER A 88 17.51 -11.19 -20.47
N VAL A 89 17.28 -11.47 -21.76
CA VAL A 89 16.77 -10.45 -22.70
C VAL A 89 15.35 -10.00 -22.34
N PHE A 90 14.51 -10.91 -21.84
CA PHE A 90 13.14 -10.61 -21.43
C PHE A 90 13.07 -9.62 -20.27
N GLU A 91 14.01 -9.68 -19.33
CA GLU A 91 14.07 -8.74 -18.20
C GLU A 91 14.28 -7.29 -18.65
N TYR A 92 15.04 -7.08 -19.73
CA TYR A 92 15.31 -5.74 -20.29
C TYR A 92 14.18 -5.19 -21.15
N LEU A 93 13.16 -5.99 -21.48
CA LEU A 93 12.04 -5.51 -22.30
C LEU A 93 11.01 -4.74 -21.46
N PRO A 94 10.32 -3.74 -22.03
CA PRO A 94 9.15 -3.13 -21.39
C PRO A 94 8.04 -4.16 -21.13
N LEU A 95 7.26 -3.98 -20.06
CA LEU A 95 6.19 -4.91 -19.65
C LEU A 95 5.24 -5.28 -20.81
N LEU A 96 4.77 -4.28 -21.58
CA LEU A 96 3.89 -4.51 -22.73
C LEU A 96 4.54 -5.31 -23.85
N ASP A 97 5.84 -5.14 -24.08
CA ASP A 97 6.57 -5.91 -25.08
C ASP A 97 6.79 -7.35 -24.61
N ARG A 98 7.06 -7.57 -23.31
CA ARG A 98 7.10 -8.92 -22.72
C ARG A 98 5.77 -9.65 -22.90
N ILE A 99 4.66 -8.95 -22.68
CA ILE A 99 3.31 -9.50 -22.84
C ILE A 99 2.99 -9.80 -24.30
N ARG A 100 3.33 -8.90 -25.23
CA ARG A 100 3.15 -9.13 -26.67
C ARG A 100 3.98 -10.32 -27.15
N LEU A 101 5.22 -10.46 -26.66
CA LEU A 101 6.04 -11.64 -26.94
C LEU A 101 5.42 -12.91 -26.35
N ARG A 102 4.89 -12.85 -25.12
CA ARG A 102 4.16 -13.96 -24.48
C ARG A 102 3.00 -14.47 -25.35
N MET A 103 2.39 -13.61 -26.17
CA MET A 103 1.31 -13.97 -27.11
C MET A 103 1.78 -14.48 -28.49
N ALA A 104 3.07 -14.41 -28.83
CA ALA A 104 3.55 -14.58 -30.20
C ALA A 104 4.08 -15.98 -30.56
N CYS A 105 4.43 -16.84 -29.60
CA CYS A 105 5.05 -18.15 -29.88
C CYS A 105 4.59 -19.26 -28.91
N LYS A 106 5.01 -20.52 -29.14
CA LYS A 106 4.88 -21.64 -28.19
C LYS A 106 6.15 -21.85 -27.34
N LEU A 107 7.32 -21.43 -27.83
CA LEU A 107 8.56 -21.39 -27.03
C LEU A 107 8.42 -20.48 -25.79
N THR A 108 7.48 -19.55 -25.87
CA THR A 108 7.05 -18.67 -24.79
C THR A 108 6.19 -19.35 -23.74
N ASP A 109 5.74 -20.61 -23.87
CA ASP A 109 5.05 -21.32 -22.78
C ASP A 109 5.96 -21.57 -21.56
N PHE A 110 7.27 -21.69 -21.79
CA PHE A 110 8.29 -21.69 -20.73
C PHE A 110 8.39 -20.30 -20.10
N LEU A 111 8.56 -19.25 -20.90
CA LEU A 111 8.63 -17.85 -20.42
C LEU A 111 7.33 -17.40 -19.73
N TYR A 112 6.17 -17.84 -20.22
CA TYR A 112 4.81 -17.67 -19.68
C TYR A 112 4.69 -18.32 -18.31
N GLY A 113 5.32 -19.48 -18.14
CA GLY A 113 5.38 -20.20 -16.87
C GLY A 113 6.41 -19.62 -15.90
N SER A 114 7.43 -18.91 -16.37
CA SER A 114 8.56 -18.45 -15.55
C SER A 114 8.41 -17.01 -15.04
N ILE A 115 7.90 -16.07 -15.85
CA ILE A 115 7.85 -14.64 -15.49
C ILE A 115 6.41 -14.23 -15.12
N PRO A 116 6.14 -13.80 -13.87
CA PRO A 116 4.82 -13.31 -13.49
C PRO A 116 4.52 -11.97 -14.14
N ILE A 117 3.26 -11.75 -14.55
CA ILE A 117 2.76 -10.39 -14.84
C ILE A 117 2.45 -9.73 -13.50
N SER A 118 3.31 -8.79 -13.10
CA SER A 118 3.12 -7.93 -11.94
C SER A 118 2.36 -6.68 -12.35
N LEU A 119 1.33 -6.33 -11.59
CA LEU A 119 0.67 -5.05 -11.63
C LEU A 119 1.32 -4.15 -10.58
N SER A 120 1.99 -3.09 -11.05
CA SER A 120 2.46 -1.95 -10.26
C SER A 120 1.34 -1.37 -9.38
N PRO A 121 1.66 -0.56 -8.35
CA PRO A 121 0.66 0.11 -7.52
C PRO A 121 -0.47 0.74 -8.34
N LEU A 122 -1.70 0.35 -8.00
CA LEU A 122 -2.92 0.80 -8.65
C LEU A 122 -3.83 1.44 -7.62
N LYS A 123 -4.15 2.73 -7.82
CA LYS A 123 -5.15 3.45 -7.02
C LYS A 123 -6.41 3.70 -7.83
N ILE A 124 -7.55 3.29 -7.28
CA ILE A 124 -8.88 3.56 -7.81
C ILE A 124 -9.60 4.45 -6.81
N GLN A 125 -10.00 5.64 -7.24
CA GLN A 125 -10.64 6.64 -6.39
C GLN A 125 -11.96 7.10 -7.00
N THR A 126 -12.98 7.31 -6.17
CA THR A 126 -14.22 7.94 -6.64
C THR A 126 -14.00 9.42 -6.92
N LEU A 127 -14.33 9.85 -8.14
CA LEU A 127 -14.41 11.27 -8.51
C LEU A 127 -15.81 11.80 -8.19
N ASN A 128 -16.81 11.16 -8.80
CA ASN A 128 -18.23 11.50 -8.73
C ASN A 128 -19.05 10.21 -8.55
N GLU A 129 -20.37 10.29 -8.33
CA GLU A 129 -21.22 9.10 -8.05
C GLU A 129 -21.07 7.95 -9.07
N ASN A 130 -20.75 8.27 -10.33
CA ASN A 130 -20.62 7.28 -11.41
C ASN A 130 -19.22 7.22 -12.06
N GLU A 131 -18.26 8.00 -11.58
CA GLU A 131 -16.94 8.14 -12.19
C GLU A 131 -15.83 7.84 -11.19
N LEU A 132 -14.82 7.13 -11.69
CA LEU A 132 -13.64 6.70 -10.98
C LEU A 132 -12.41 7.30 -11.66
N CYS A 133 -11.46 7.76 -10.86
CA CYS A 133 -10.10 8.06 -11.30
C CYS A 133 -9.20 6.86 -11.00
N VAL A 134 -8.48 6.38 -12.01
CA VAL A 134 -7.50 5.31 -11.89
C VAL A 134 -6.10 5.89 -12.07
N PHE A 135 -5.30 5.81 -11.01
CA PHE A 135 -3.90 6.20 -11.00
C PHE A 135 -3.04 4.94 -11.08
N ALA A 136 -2.16 4.90 -12.08
CA ALA A 136 -1.25 3.80 -12.31
C ALA A 136 0.08 4.36 -12.84
N GLU A 137 1.20 3.78 -12.43
CA GLU A 137 2.52 4.13 -12.96
C GLU A 137 2.61 3.93 -14.48
N ASN A 138 1.88 2.93 -15.00
CA ASN A 138 1.85 2.59 -16.41
C ASN A 138 0.41 2.56 -16.93
N PRO A 139 -0.17 3.72 -17.30
CA PRO A 139 -1.54 3.79 -17.80
C PRO A 139 -1.73 3.02 -19.12
N ASP A 140 -0.69 2.94 -19.95
CA ASP A 140 -0.71 2.15 -21.18
C ASP A 140 -0.92 0.65 -20.91
N PHE A 141 -0.44 0.13 -19.78
CA PHE A 141 -0.70 -1.25 -19.37
C PHE A 141 -2.19 -1.47 -19.05
N ILE A 142 -2.82 -0.51 -18.38
CA ILE A 142 -4.26 -0.56 -18.10
C ILE A 142 -5.04 -0.59 -19.41
N VAL A 143 -4.82 0.41 -20.27
CA VAL A 143 -5.63 0.60 -21.49
C VAL A 143 -5.36 -0.46 -22.55
N ASN A 144 -4.09 -0.76 -22.84
CA ASN A 144 -3.75 -1.63 -23.96
C ASN A 144 -3.76 -3.13 -23.60
N TYR A 145 -3.68 -3.48 -22.31
CA TYR A 145 -3.61 -4.88 -21.90
C TYR A 145 -4.73 -5.31 -20.96
N LEU A 146 -5.15 -4.50 -19.99
CA LEU A 146 -6.24 -4.92 -19.11
C LEU A 146 -7.59 -4.69 -19.79
N ILE A 147 -7.82 -3.52 -20.38
CA ILE A 147 -9.11 -3.15 -20.99
C ILE A 147 -8.99 -2.77 -22.48
N PRO A 148 -8.39 -3.61 -23.36
CA PRO A 148 -8.17 -3.30 -24.76
C PRO A 148 -9.46 -3.22 -25.58
N GLU A 149 -10.57 -3.74 -25.05
CA GLU A 149 -11.87 -3.71 -25.73
C GLU A 149 -12.54 -2.33 -25.63
N MET A 150 -12.06 -1.47 -24.73
CA MET A 150 -12.54 -0.10 -24.61
C MET A 150 -11.99 0.75 -25.75
N SER A 151 -12.88 1.46 -26.44
CA SER A 151 -12.46 2.43 -27.45
C SER A 151 -11.61 3.51 -26.79
N HIS A 152 -10.47 3.85 -27.39
CA HIS A 152 -9.63 4.96 -26.92
C HIS A 152 -10.39 6.31 -26.86
N LEU A 153 -11.54 6.41 -27.53
CA LEU A 153 -12.43 7.58 -27.49
C LEU A 153 -13.29 7.64 -26.20
N GLU A 154 -13.49 6.51 -25.54
CA GLU A 154 -14.27 6.42 -24.28
C GLU A 154 -13.40 6.62 -23.05
N ILE A 155 -12.08 6.52 -23.21
CA ILE A 155 -11.10 6.66 -22.13
C ILE A 155 -10.65 8.12 -22.08
N LYS A 156 -11.02 8.82 -21.01
CA LYS A 156 -10.58 10.19 -20.76
C LYS A 156 -9.31 10.17 -19.90
N TYR A 157 -8.34 10.98 -20.28
CA TYR A 157 -7.12 11.22 -19.51
C TYR A 157 -7.16 12.65 -18.96
N GLU A 158 -7.10 12.78 -17.63
CA GLU A 158 -7.01 14.08 -16.96
C GLU A 158 -5.99 13.98 -15.83
N ASN A 159 -5.08 14.96 -15.72
CA ASN A 159 -4.13 15.09 -14.59
C ASN A 159 -3.44 13.77 -14.20
N ASP A 160 -2.85 13.07 -15.18
CA ASP A 160 -2.15 11.79 -15.00
C ASP A 160 -2.99 10.62 -14.45
N CYS A 161 -4.32 10.71 -14.55
CA CYS A 161 -5.24 9.61 -14.22
C CYS A 161 -6.15 9.24 -15.40
N ILE A 162 -6.62 7.99 -15.39
CA ILE A 162 -7.62 7.48 -16.31
C ILE A 162 -8.99 7.66 -15.66
N ILE A 163 -9.87 8.43 -16.29
CA ILE A 163 -11.26 8.57 -15.86
C ILE A 163 -12.09 7.49 -16.52
N MET A 164 -12.82 6.74 -15.71
CA MET A 164 -13.70 5.66 -16.17
C MET A 164 -14.98 5.57 -15.33
N LYS A 165 -16.04 5.03 -15.92
CA LYS A 165 -17.32 4.79 -15.23
C LYS A 165 -17.20 3.59 -14.27
N ASN A 166 -18.12 3.50 -13.31
CA ASN A 166 -18.16 2.40 -12.33
C ASN A 166 -18.15 1.00 -12.98
N TRP A 167 -18.89 0.80 -14.08
CA TRP A 167 -18.91 -0.49 -14.80
C TRP A 167 -17.58 -0.79 -15.50
N GLN A 168 -16.85 0.25 -15.94
CA GLN A 168 -15.52 0.10 -16.53
C GLN A 168 -14.49 -0.27 -15.45
N GLY A 169 -14.64 0.26 -14.24
CA GLY A 169 -13.87 -0.17 -13.07
C GLY A 169 -14.07 -1.65 -12.73
N GLN A 170 -15.31 -2.13 -12.79
CA GLN A 170 -15.61 -3.57 -12.64
C GLN A 170 -14.93 -4.40 -13.73
N LEU A 171 -15.03 -3.98 -14.99
CA LEU A 171 -14.34 -4.64 -16.10
C LEU A 171 -12.82 -4.68 -15.88
N LEU A 172 -12.21 -3.56 -15.46
CA LEU A 172 -10.79 -3.51 -15.12
C LEU A 172 -10.43 -4.57 -14.08
N VAL A 173 -11.20 -4.67 -13.00
CA VAL A 173 -10.96 -5.63 -11.91
C VAL A 173 -11.13 -7.08 -12.36
N GLN A 174 -12.13 -7.38 -13.20
CA GLN A 174 -12.26 -8.70 -13.84
C GLN A 174 -11.02 -9.04 -14.67
N ARG A 175 -10.50 -8.06 -15.41
CA ARG A 175 -9.33 -8.26 -16.27
C ARG A 175 -8.05 -8.45 -15.48
N ILE A 176 -7.91 -7.78 -14.34
CA ILE A 176 -6.85 -8.09 -13.36
C ILE A 176 -6.98 -9.54 -12.90
N ALA A 177 -8.19 -9.95 -12.52
CA ALA A 177 -8.53 -11.31 -12.11
C ALA A 177 -8.39 -12.37 -13.21
N GLN A 178 -8.21 -11.99 -14.48
CA GLN A 178 -7.94 -12.92 -15.59
C GLN A 178 -6.47 -12.92 -16.02
N ARG A 179 -5.82 -11.75 -16.05
CA ARG A 179 -4.57 -11.51 -16.79
C ARG A 179 -3.33 -11.25 -15.92
N VAL A 180 -3.51 -10.91 -14.65
CA VAL A 180 -2.41 -10.56 -13.72
C VAL A 180 -2.05 -11.76 -12.83
N ASP A 181 -0.77 -11.93 -12.49
CA ASP A 181 -0.28 -12.98 -11.58
C ASP A 181 0.00 -12.42 -10.16
N LYS A 182 0.45 -11.17 -10.08
CA LYS A 182 0.81 -10.49 -8.83
C LYS A 182 0.32 -9.04 -8.85
N ILE A 183 -0.27 -8.60 -7.75
CA ILE A 183 -0.60 -7.20 -7.48
C ILE A 183 0.30 -6.71 -6.36
N GLU A 184 1.10 -5.69 -6.63
CA GLU A 184 2.02 -5.13 -5.64
C GLU A 184 1.26 -4.31 -4.61
N HIS A 185 0.36 -3.43 -5.06
CA HIS A 185 -0.50 -2.66 -4.18
C HIS A 185 -1.81 -2.32 -4.86
N LEU A 186 -2.91 -2.71 -4.23
CA LEU A 186 -4.25 -2.27 -4.60
C LEU A 186 -4.77 -1.25 -3.59
N TRP A 187 -5.04 -0.03 -4.06
CA TRP A 187 -5.63 1.05 -3.26
C TRP A 187 -7.04 1.36 -3.74
N LEU A 188 -8.02 1.11 -2.87
CA LEU A 188 -9.45 1.28 -3.13
C LEU A 188 -9.99 2.42 -2.25
N GLU A 189 -10.23 3.57 -2.87
CA GLU A 189 -10.82 4.75 -2.23
C GLU A 189 -12.11 5.11 -2.97
N THR A 190 -13.05 4.16 -3.00
CA THR A 190 -14.28 4.28 -3.79
C THR A 190 -15.55 4.09 -2.98
N SER A 191 -16.63 4.69 -3.46
CA SER A 191 -17.99 4.47 -2.92
C SER A 191 -18.55 3.06 -3.20
N ILE A 192 -17.83 2.26 -4.00
CA ILE A 192 -18.21 0.92 -4.47
C ILE A 192 -17.15 -0.14 -4.13
N ASN A 193 -16.33 0.07 -3.10
CA ASN A 193 -15.25 -0.85 -2.70
C ASN A 193 -15.73 -2.31 -2.59
N GLY A 194 -16.87 -2.55 -1.94
CA GLY A 194 -17.45 -3.89 -1.82
C GLY A 194 -17.79 -4.52 -3.17
N LEU A 195 -18.34 -3.74 -4.11
CA LEU A 195 -18.65 -4.23 -5.46
C LEU A 195 -17.38 -4.63 -6.22
N LEU A 196 -16.33 -3.80 -6.16
CA LEU A 196 -15.05 -4.13 -6.81
C LEU A 196 -14.43 -5.40 -6.21
N CYS A 197 -14.45 -5.56 -4.88
CA CYS A 197 -14.00 -6.77 -4.21
C CYS A 197 -14.79 -8.01 -4.68
N THR A 198 -16.12 -7.96 -4.63
CA THR A 198 -16.99 -9.06 -5.07
C THR A 198 -16.79 -9.38 -6.55
N THR A 199 -16.67 -8.39 -7.41
CA THR A 199 -16.40 -8.60 -8.85
C THR A 199 -15.10 -9.35 -9.08
N LEU A 200 -14.02 -9.02 -8.35
CA LEU A 200 -12.76 -9.73 -8.44
C LEU A 200 -12.91 -11.19 -8.00
N LEU A 201 -13.55 -11.40 -6.85
CA LEU A 201 -13.73 -12.73 -6.26
C LEU A 201 -14.56 -13.64 -7.18
N ASN A 202 -15.69 -13.14 -7.68
CA ASN A 202 -16.54 -13.88 -8.61
C ASN A 202 -15.77 -14.28 -9.87
N GLU A 203 -14.90 -13.41 -10.39
CA GLU A 203 -14.10 -13.72 -11.56
C GLU A 203 -13.04 -14.79 -11.28
N LEU A 204 -12.40 -14.74 -10.10
CA LEU A 204 -11.46 -15.78 -9.66
C LEU A 204 -12.15 -17.14 -9.48
N GLU A 205 -13.41 -17.15 -9.05
CA GLU A 205 -14.19 -18.38 -8.83
C GLU A 205 -14.86 -18.92 -10.09
N SER A 206 -15.07 -18.09 -11.11
CA SER A 206 -15.76 -18.45 -12.35
C SER A 206 -15.10 -19.62 -13.08
N GLU A 207 -15.89 -20.38 -13.86
CA GLU A 207 -15.34 -21.44 -14.72
C GLU A 207 -14.26 -20.91 -15.69
N TYR A 208 -14.40 -19.66 -16.14
CA TYR A 208 -13.39 -18.99 -16.96
C TYR A 208 -12.11 -18.70 -16.17
N GLY A 209 -12.23 -18.26 -14.91
CA GLY A 209 -11.11 -18.09 -13.98
C GLY A 209 -10.39 -19.40 -13.64
N ARG A 210 -11.14 -20.51 -13.54
CA ARG A 210 -10.61 -21.87 -13.28
C ARG A 210 -10.03 -22.55 -14.52
N SER A 211 -10.57 -22.28 -15.71
CA SER A 211 -10.18 -22.91 -16.99
C SER A 211 -9.16 -22.11 -17.79
N CYS A 212 -9.06 -20.79 -17.57
CA CYS A 212 -7.94 -20.02 -18.06
C CYS A 212 -6.65 -20.66 -17.56
N HIS A 213 -5.66 -20.77 -18.45
CA HIS A 213 -4.36 -21.42 -18.25
C HIS A 213 -3.45 -20.76 -17.19
N ARG A 214 -4.04 -20.19 -16.13
CA ARG A 214 -3.34 -19.68 -14.95
C ARG A 214 -2.62 -20.83 -14.28
N ARG A 215 -1.33 -20.94 -14.59
CA ARG A 215 -0.41 -21.80 -13.85
C ARG A 215 -0.20 -21.31 -12.41
N ARG A 216 -0.61 -20.08 -12.08
CA ARG A 216 -0.35 -19.41 -10.80
C ARG A 216 -1.62 -18.79 -10.24
N ARG A 217 -1.81 -18.91 -8.93
CA ARG A 217 -2.85 -18.20 -8.18
C ARG A 217 -2.46 -16.72 -8.10
N LEU A 218 -3.43 -15.83 -8.34
CA LEU A 218 -3.24 -14.39 -8.17
C LEU A 218 -2.79 -14.10 -6.73
N SER A 219 -1.74 -13.30 -6.59
CA SER A 219 -1.20 -12.86 -5.31
C SER A 219 -1.36 -11.36 -5.12
N LEU A 220 -1.56 -10.91 -3.88
CA LEU A 220 -1.66 -9.51 -3.49
C LEU A 220 -0.73 -9.26 -2.30
N GLN A 221 0.19 -8.30 -2.42
CA GLN A 221 1.13 -7.96 -1.34
C GLN A 221 0.58 -6.89 -0.41
N LYS A 222 0.01 -5.81 -0.96
CA LYS A 222 -0.49 -4.67 -0.17
C LYS A 222 -1.93 -4.34 -0.55
N LEU A 223 -2.78 -4.17 0.47
CA LEU A 223 -4.15 -3.70 0.30
C LEU A 223 -4.35 -2.42 1.09
N THR A 224 -4.89 -1.40 0.44
CA THR A 224 -5.40 -0.20 1.09
C THR A 224 -6.86 -0.02 0.74
N VAL A 225 -7.73 0.07 1.75
CA VAL A 225 -9.14 0.40 1.57
C VAL A 225 -9.46 1.63 2.39
N ILE A 226 -10.01 2.65 1.75
CA ILE A 226 -10.42 3.89 2.40
C ILE A 226 -11.92 4.05 2.21
N GLY A 227 -12.62 4.14 3.35
CA GLY A 227 -14.06 4.21 3.43
C GLY A 227 -14.71 2.85 3.14
N SER A 228 -15.75 2.55 3.89
CA SER A 228 -16.66 1.46 3.57
C SER A 228 -18.10 1.91 3.78
N LYS A 229 -18.96 1.65 2.79
CA LYS A 229 -20.38 1.52 3.07
C LYS A 229 -20.56 0.28 3.94
N THR A 230 -21.60 0.28 4.76
CA THR A 230 -21.80 -0.74 5.80
C THR A 230 -21.94 -2.14 5.21
N ASN A 231 -22.59 -2.23 4.05
CA ASN A 231 -22.74 -3.46 3.28
C ASN A 231 -21.47 -3.94 2.56
N ALA A 232 -20.38 -3.16 2.55
CA ALA A 232 -19.14 -3.56 1.89
C ALA A 232 -18.23 -4.43 2.77
N MET A 233 -18.46 -4.46 4.09
CA MET A 233 -17.58 -5.17 5.03
C MET A 233 -17.46 -6.68 4.74
N PRO A 234 -18.55 -7.44 4.50
CA PRO A 234 -18.44 -8.86 4.17
C PRO A 234 -17.56 -9.11 2.94
N ALA A 235 -17.81 -8.37 1.85
CA ALA A 235 -17.02 -8.48 0.62
C ALA A 235 -15.53 -8.13 0.81
N ILE A 236 -15.22 -7.16 1.68
CA ILE A 236 -13.84 -6.82 2.02
C ILE A 236 -13.19 -7.93 2.86
N SER A 237 -13.92 -8.52 3.81
CA SER A 237 -13.46 -9.66 4.62
C SER A 237 -13.11 -10.86 3.73
N ASP A 238 -14.03 -11.27 2.86
CA ASP A 238 -13.81 -12.37 1.91
C ASP A 238 -12.61 -12.10 0.99
N PHE A 239 -12.44 -10.84 0.58
CA PHE A 239 -11.31 -10.42 -0.24
C PHE A 239 -9.98 -10.54 0.51
N ILE A 240 -9.92 -10.11 1.77
CA ILE A 240 -8.74 -10.28 2.63
C ILE A 240 -8.43 -11.76 2.82
N GLU A 241 -9.45 -12.58 3.10
CA GLU A 241 -9.30 -14.02 3.25
C GLU A 241 -8.71 -14.67 1.99
N GLN A 242 -9.20 -14.29 0.80
CA GLN A 242 -8.72 -14.81 -0.47
C GLN A 242 -7.21 -14.59 -0.70
N PHE A 243 -6.64 -13.51 -0.15
CA PHE A 243 -5.22 -13.14 -0.26
C PHE A 243 -4.41 -13.37 1.01
N SER A 244 -4.97 -14.03 2.02
CA SER A 244 -4.37 -14.26 3.33
C SER A 244 -2.94 -14.85 3.29
N SER A 245 -2.64 -15.71 2.31
CA SER A 245 -1.32 -16.34 2.16
C SER A 245 -0.20 -15.42 1.61
N THR A 246 -0.56 -14.27 1.03
CA THR A 246 0.38 -13.36 0.35
C THR A 246 0.36 -11.93 0.89
N LEU A 247 -0.68 -11.55 1.63
CA LEU A 247 -0.85 -10.19 2.12
C LEU A 247 0.17 -9.87 3.23
N GLU A 248 1.02 -8.88 2.96
CA GLU A 248 2.07 -8.41 3.86
C GLU A 248 1.70 -7.10 4.54
N GLN A 249 0.90 -6.26 3.86
CA GLN A 249 0.47 -4.95 4.36
C GLN A 249 -1.04 -4.76 4.16
N LEU A 250 -1.74 -4.42 5.24
CA LEU A 250 -3.17 -4.15 5.22
C LEU A 250 -3.44 -2.81 5.90
N ARG A 251 -3.97 -1.87 5.12
CA ARG A 251 -4.33 -0.52 5.55
C ARG A 251 -5.81 -0.28 5.32
N LEU A 252 -6.54 -0.04 6.39
CA LEU A 252 -7.98 0.17 6.37
C LEU A 252 -8.27 1.48 7.08
N ARG A 253 -8.80 2.46 6.35
CA ARG A 253 -9.05 3.80 6.87
C ARG A 253 -10.49 4.22 6.72
N HIS A 254 -10.97 5.01 7.68
CA HIS A 254 -12.35 5.46 7.75
C HIS A 254 -13.36 4.32 7.63
N MET A 255 -13.04 3.17 8.22
CA MET A 255 -13.90 2.00 8.21
C MET A 255 -15.11 2.21 9.12
N ARG A 256 -16.24 1.59 8.77
CA ARG A 256 -17.44 1.57 9.61
C ARG A 256 -17.82 0.14 9.96
N MET A 257 -17.64 -0.22 11.23
CA MET A 257 -18.05 -1.50 11.80
C MET A 257 -19.35 -1.34 12.58
N GLU A 258 -20.45 -1.94 12.10
CA GLU A 258 -21.79 -1.71 12.67
C GLU A 258 -22.30 -2.81 13.59
N SER A 259 -21.81 -4.05 13.40
CA SER A 259 -22.29 -5.21 14.12
C SER A 259 -21.14 -6.08 14.61
N LYS A 260 -21.43 -6.90 15.62
CA LYS A 260 -20.48 -7.85 16.18
C LYS A 260 -20.16 -8.96 15.19
N GLU A 261 -21.14 -9.38 14.41
CA GLU A 261 -21.03 -10.44 13.40
C GLU A 261 -20.03 -10.06 12.31
N PHE A 262 -20.18 -8.86 11.72
CA PHE A 262 -19.23 -8.36 10.72
C PHE A 262 -17.83 -8.16 11.29
N SER A 263 -17.74 -7.75 12.55
CA SER A 263 -16.44 -7.63 13.24
C SER A 263 -15.77 -9.00 13.37
N GLN A 264 -16.52 -10.02 13.81
CA GLN A 264 -16.01 -11.39 13.95
C GLN A 264 -15.51 -11.95 12.61
N GLU A 265 -16.31 -11.84 11.54
CA GLU A 265 -15.94 -12.30 10.19
C GLU A 265 -14.70 -11.58 9.66
N PHE A 266 -14.65 -10.26 9.82
CA PHE A 266 -13.53 -9.43 9.43
C PHE A 266 -12.23 -9.86 10.14
N TRP A 267 -12.25 -9.96 11.47
CA TRP A 267 -11.07 -10.34 12.25
C TRP A 267 -10.67 -11.80 12.05
N ALA A 268 -11.62 -12.70 11.76
CA ALA A 268 -11.33 -14.06 11.32
C ALA A 268 -10.62 -14.11 9.97
N SER A 269 -10.89 -13.16 9.08
CA SER A 269 -10.18 -13.03 7.79
C SER A 269 -8.76 -12.50 7.99
N VAL A 270 -8.59 -11.49 8.86
CA VAL A 270 -7.28 -10.95 9.23
C VAL A 270 -6.41 -11.99 9.94
N SER A 271 -6.99 -12.83 10.81
CA SER A 271 -6.25 -13.87 11.52
C SER A 271 -5.59 -14.89 10.59
N LYS A 272 -6.20 -15.17 9.43
CA LYS A 272 -5.64 -16.05 8.38
C LYS A 272 -4.41 -15.44 7.68
N CYS A 273 -4.18 -14.12 7.78
CA CYS A 273 -3.08 -13.44 7.09
C CYS A 273 -1.73 -13.71 7.75
N ALA A 274 -1.07 -14.82 7.43
CA ALA A 274 0.15 -15.28 8.12
C ALA A 274 1.39 -14.39 7.88
N LYS A 275 1.47 -13.70 6.74
CA LYS A 275 2.61 -12.85 6.35
C LYS A 275 2.44 -11.37 6.71
N LEU A 276 1.33 -11.03 7.37
CA LEU A 276 1.02 -9.65 7.70
C LEU A 276 2.08 -9.10 8.65
N CYS A 277 2.79 -8.06 8.21
CA CYS A 277 3.84 -7.39 8.98
C CYS A 277 3.58 -5.89 9.17
N GLN A 278 2.65 -5.30 8.42
CA GLN A 278 2.19 -3.93 8.63
C GLN A 278 0.67 -3.89 8.65
N PHE A 279 0.09 -3.34 9.71
CA PHE A 279 -1.35 -3.28 9.90
C PHE A 279 -1.79 -1.91 10.37
N GLN A 280 -2.73 -1.33 9.63
CA GLN A 280 -3.40 -0.08 9.99
C GLN A 280 -4.91 -0.26 9.97
N TYR A 281 -5.57 0.10 11.06
CA TYR A 281 -7.02 0.10 11.19
C TYR A 281 -7.49 1.40 11.83
N GLU A 282 -8.13 2.26 11.02
CA GLU A 282 -8.70 3.53 11.42
C GLU A 282 -10.19 3.56 11.09
N THR A 283 -11.00 3.93 12.08
CA THR A 283 -12.46 3.97 11.96
C THR A 283 -12.96 5.39 11.73
N CYS A 284 -14.08 5.54 11.00
CA CYS A 284 -14.75 6.85 10.84
C CYS A 284 -15.64 7.20 12.03
N ARG A 285 -16.05 6.19 12.82
CA ARG A 285 -16.80 6.29 14.06
C ARG A 285 -16.26 5.27 15.04
N TYR A 286 -16.37 5.55 16.33
CA TYR A 286 -15.94 4.63 17.37
C TYR A 286 -16.53 3.23 17.20
N ASP A 287 -15.64 2.26 17.03
CA ASP A 287 -15.94 0.83 16.88
C ASP A 287 -15.99 0.17 18.25
N LYS A 288 -17.16 -0.37 18.60
CA LYS A 288 -17.42 -1.01 19.90
C LYS A 288 -17.15 -2.51 19.90
N TYR A 289 -16.91 -3.14 18.75
CA TYR A 289 -16.91 -4.59 18.62
C TYR A 289 -15.50 -5.16 18.41
N SER A 290 -14.64 -4.46 17.67
CA SER A 290 -13.34 -4.98 17.23
C SER A 290 -12.37 -5.33 18.35
N HIS A 291 -12.50 -4.71 19.54
CA HIS A 291 -11.66 -5.06 20.68
C HIS A 291 -11.75 -6.55 21.06
N ASN A 292 -12.93 -7.18 20.86
CA ASN A 292 -13.16 -8.58 21.23
C ASN A 292 -12.34 -9.59 20.42
N PHE A 293 -11.82 -9.18 19.26
CA PHE A 293 -11.25 -10.10 18.27
C PHE A 293 -9.85 -9.68 17.80
N ILE A 294 -9.50 -8.40 17.89
CA ILE A 294 -8.23 -7.89 17.35
C ILE A 294 -7.01 -8.57 17.97
N ALA A 295 -7.01 -8.79 19.29
CA ALA A 295 -5.86 -9.35 19.98
C ALA A 295 -5.56 -10.79 19.54
N SER A 296 -6.59 -11.62 19.37
CA SER A 296 -6.45 -12.98 18.86
C SER A 296 -6.14 -12.99 17.36
N ALA A 297 -6.71 -12.07 16.59
CA ALA A 297 -6.47 -11.98 15.15
C ALA A 297 -5.03 -11.56 14.82
N LEU A 298 -4.40 -10.73 15.64
CA LEU A 298 -3.00 -10.32 15.49
C LEU A 298 -2.04 -11.20 16.30
N GLN A 299 -2.54 -12.23 16.97
CA GLN A 299 -1.71 -13.16 17.71
C GLN A 299 -0.76 -13.90 16.76
N ASP A 300 0.49 -14.10 17.20
CA ASP A 300 1.56 -14.83 16.52
C ASP A 300 2.02 -14.25 15.17
N LYS A 301 1.66 -12.99 14.88
CA LYS A 301 2.12 -12.27 13.68
C LYS A 301 3.33 -11.40 14.00
N GLU A 302 4.31 -11.39 13.09
CA GLU A 302 5.49 -10.50 13.14
C GLU A 302 5.16 -9.08 12.66
N ILE A 303 4.24 -8.42 13.37
CA ILE A 303 3.85 -7.04 13.06
C ILE A 303 4.99 -6.09 13.43
N LYS A 304 5.54 -5.40 12.43
CA LYS A 304 6.59 -4.37 12.58
C LYS A 304 5.99 -2.96 12.70
N THR A 305 4.81 -2.74 12.11
CA THR A 305 4.11 -1.46 12.13
C THR A 305 2.65 -1.71 12.50
N LEU A 306 2.23 -1.16 13.64
CA LEU A 306 0.86 -1.28 14.14
C LEU A 306 0.27 0.12 14.35
N GLU A 307 -0.79 0.42 13.61
CA GLU A 307 -1.52 1.68 13.70
C GLU A 307 -3.02 1.41 13.95
N LEU A 308 -3.51 1.75 15.14
CA LEU A 308 -4.88 1.50 15.56
C LEU A 308 -5.55 2.80 16.00
N SER A 309 -6.70 3.12 15.40
CA SER A 309 -7.43 4.34 15.73
C SER A 309 -8.94 4.09 15.79
N GLY A 310 -9.57 4.62 16.84
CA GLY A 310 -11.03 4.66 16.96
C GLY A 310 -11.70 3.35 17.36
N ILE A 311 -10.97 2.40 17.97
CA ILE A 311 -11.57 1.26 18.70
C ILE A 311 -11.91 1.75 20.11
N TYR A 312 -13.20 1.79 20.45
CA TYR A 312 -13.69 2.47 21.66
C TYR A 312 -13.25 1.79 22.97
N GLU A 313 -13.35 0.47 22.99
CA GLU A 313 -13.18 -0.36 24.18
C GLU A 313 -11.80 -1.03 24.27
N LEU A 314 -10.86 -0.70 23.38
CA LEU A 314 -9.52 -1.31 23.37
C LEU A 314 -8.78 -1.01 24.68
N THR A 315 -8.44 -2.07 25.41
CA THR A 315 -7.78 -2.03 26.71
C THR A 315 -6.28 -2.23 26.58
N SER A 316 -5.54 -1.79 27.60
CA SER A 316 -4.09 -2.03 27.69
C SER A 316 -3.74 -3.52 27.78
N ALA A 317 -4.62 -4.37 28.32
CA ALA A 317 -4.41 -5.81 28.38
C ALA A 317 -4.44 -6.46 26.97
N GLU A 318 -5.40 -6.04 26.14
CA GLU A 318 -5.48 -6.44 24.73
C GLU A 318 -4.26 -5.94 23.94
N LEU A 319 -3.83 -4.69 24.17
CA LEU A 319 -2.62 -4.13 23.55
C LEU A 319 -1.34 -4.88 23.98
N SER A 320 -1.21 -5.25 25.26
CA SER A 320 -0.12 -6.09 25.77
C SER A 320 -0.09 -7.43 25.05
N SER A 321 -1.24 -8.09 24.88
CA SER A 321 -1.32 -9.36 24.12
C SER A 321 -0.83 -9.24 22.66
N MET A 322 -1.13 -8.11 22.01
CA MET A 322 -0.69 -7.85 20.63
C MET A 322 0.79 -7.52 20.49
N THR A 323 1.42 -7.00 21.54
CA THR A 323 2.78 -6.42 21.50
C THR A 323 3.84 -7.27 22.21
N ARG A 324 3.44 -8.11 23.17
CA ARG A 324 4.34 -8.88 24.02
C ARG A 324 5.32 -9.74 23.22
N GLY A 325 6.60 -9.63 23.55
CA GLY A 325 7.68 -10.42 22.94
C GLY A 325 7.89 -10.16 21.45
N ARG A 326 7.40 -9.04 20.90
CA ARG A 326 7.49 -8.73 19.46
C ARG A 326 8.23 -7.41 19.24
N PRO A 327 9.32 -7.43 18.44
CA PRO A 327 10.01 -6.20 18.10
C PRO A 327 9.19 -5.42 17.06
N MET A 328 8.46 -4.40 17.51
CA MET A 328 7.80 -3.43 16.62
C MET A 328 8.73 -2.26 16.37
N LYS A 329 8.69 -1.73 15.15
CA LYS A 329 9.37 -0.47 14.79
C LYS A 329 8.47 0.72 15.04
N ASN A 330 7.19 0.62 14.65
CA ASN A 330 6.26 1.73 14.73
C ASN A 330 5.01 1.30 15.48
N LEU A 331 4.67 2.03 16.54
CA LEU A 331 3.46 1.83 17.32
C LEU A 331 2.66 3.13 17.39
N SER A 332 1.45 3.10 16.87
CA SER A 332 0.50 4.22 16.91
C SER A 332 -0.85 3.70 17.42
N VAL A 333 -1.29 4.17 18.59
CA VAL A 333 -2.57 3.75 19.16
C VAL A 333 -3.35 4.96 19.64
N LEU A 334 -4.38 5.32 18.86
CA LEU A 334 -5.28 6.46 19.07
C LEU A 334 -6.67 5.95 19.48
N CYS A 335 -6.73 5.24 20.60
CA CYS A 335 -7.96 4.65 21.14
C CYS A 335 -8.32 5.28 22.51
N PRO A 336 -9.60 5.60 22.81
CA PRO A 336 -9.97 6.41 23.97
C PRO A 336 -9.55 5.87 25.34
N LYS A 337 -9.44 4.56 25.49
CA LYS A 337 -9.07 3.90 26.75
C LYS A 337 -7.57 3.66 26.91
N ILE A 338 -6.77 3.88 25.86
CA ILE A 338 -5.33 3.77 25.91
C ILE A 338 -4.76 5.11 26.38
N LYS A 339 -4.12 5.10 27.54
CA LYS A 339 -3.49 6.27 28.17
C LYS A 339 -1.98 6.12 28.14
N VAL A 340 -1.26 7.17 28.50
CA VAL A 340 0.21 7.12 28.62
C VAL A 340 0.66 6.01 29.57
N SER A 341 -0.01 5.84 30.71
CA SER A 341 0.31 4.77 31.68
C SER A 341 0.08 3.36 31.13
N SER A 342 -0.75 3.18 30.09
CA SER A 342 -0.92 1.89 29.41
C SER A 342 0.39 1.37 28.82
N TYR A 343 1.27 2.26 28.36
CA TYR A 343 2.57 1.90 27.75
C TYR A 343 3.62 1.42 28.76
N LEU A 344 3.34 1.53 30.06
CA LEU A 344 4.20 1.03 31.13
C LEU A 344 3.82 -0.37 31.61
N ILE A 345 2.75 -0.96 31.06
CA ILE A 345 2.32 -2.31 31.43
C ILE A 345 3.22 -3.35 30.78
N ASP A 346 3.48 -4.43 31.51
CA ASP A 346 4.25 -5.58 31.06
C ASP A 346 3.77 -6.09 29.68
N GLY A 347 4.73 -6.40 28.81
CA GLY A 347 4.51 -6.76 27.41
C GLY A 347 4.40 -5.56 26.46
N ILE A 348 3.84 -4.41 26.89
CA ILE A 348 3.85 -3.19 26.07
C ILE A 348 5.18 -2.46 26.25
N VAL A 349 5.66 -2.34 27.49
CA VAL A 349 6.93 -1.65 27.79
C VAL A 349 8.12 -2.27 27.06
N GLU A 350 8.16 -3.60 26.93
CA GLU A 350 9.17 -4.32 26.15
C GLU A 350 9.14 -3.90 24.67
N CYS A 351 7.95 -3.70 24.11
CA CYS A 351 7.79 -3.20 22.75
C CYS A 351 8.27 -1.74 22.64
N VAL A 352 7.91 -0.88 23.60
CA VAL A 352 8.33 0.53 23.66
C VAL A 352 9.85 0.69 23.72
N GLU A 353 10.57 -0.23 24.37
CA GLU A 353 12.04 -0.25 24.38
C GLU A 353 12.65 -0.51 22.99
N HIS A 354 11.86 -1.01 22.03
CA HIS A 354 12.32 -1.37 20.69
C HIS A 354 11.74 -0.51 19.55
N VAL A 355 10.73 0.32 19.80
CA VAL A 355 10.14 1.16 18.75
C VAL A 355 11.10 2.28 18.32
N ASP A 356 11.09 2.55 17.03
CA ASP A 356 11.73 3.71 16.40
C ASP A 356 10.78 4.92 16.48
N THR A 357 9.46 4.67 16.37
CA THR A 357 8.42 5.71 16.47
C THR A 357 7.26 5.28 17.37
N LEU A 358 6.88 6.15 18.31
CA LEU A 358 5.70 6.00 19.16
C LEU A 358 4.76 7.20 18.99
N LEU A 359 3.52 6.96 18.53
CA LEU A 359 2.48 7.99 18.44
C LEU A 359 1.39 7.76 19.49
N PHE A 360 1.09 8.80 20.27
CA PHE A 360 -0.10 8.85 21.12
C PHE A 360 -0.91 10.13 20.95
N ARG A 361 -2.18 10.08 21.37
CA ARG A 361 -3.10 11.22 21.36
C ARG A 361 -3.38 11.72 22.78
N CYS A 362 -3.24 13.02 23.00
CA CYS A 362 -3.74 13.71 24.18
C CYS A 362 -5.07 14.40 23.84
N ALA A 363 -6.14 13.99 24.51
CA ALA A 363 -7.43 14.67 24.41
C ALA A 363 -7.38 16.07 25.06
N THR A 364 -8.36 16.92 24.75
CA THR A 364 -8.48 18.27 25.32
C THR A 364 -8.64 18.30 26.84
N SER A 365 -9.07 17.17 27.43
CA SER A 365 -9.20 16.95 28.87
C SER A 365 -7.88 16.56 29.56
N PHE A 366 -6.79 16.38 28.81
CA PHE A 366 -5.48 16.03 29.36
C PHE A 366 -5.00 17.13 30.30
N ALA A 367 -4.71 16.75 31.55
CA ALA A 367 -4.33 17.69 32.59
C ALA A 367 -2.82 17.91 32.55
N LEU A 368 -2.38 19.02 31.95
CA LEU A 368 -0.95 19.36 31.86
C LEU A 368 -0.25 19.48 33.23
N ASP A 369 -1.02 19.73 34.29
CA ASP A 369 -0.55 19.90 35.67
C ASP A 369 -0.65 18.60 36.50
N ASP A 370 -1.11 17.49 35.91
CA ASP A 370 -1.16 16.19 36.57
C ASP A 370 0.26 15.59 36.68
N ASN A 371 0.74 15.50 37.93
CA ASN A 371 2.07 14.98 38.23
C ASN A 371 2.21 13.48 37.94
N ASP A 372 1.14 12.70 38.06
CA ASP A 372 1.20 11.25 37.86
C ASP A 372 1.19 10.89 36.38
N GLU A 373 0.39 11.59 35.57
CA GLU A 373 0.44 11.46 34.10
C GLU A 373 1.81 11.91 33.56
N ARG A 374 2.35 13.02 34.10
CA ARG A 374 3.69 13.49 33.74
C ARG A 374 4.79 12.49 34.08
N LYS A 375 4.81 11.95 35.31
CA LYS A 375 5.79 10.93 35.71
C LYS A 375 5.69 9.68 34.84
N SER A 376 4.47 9.27 34.48
CA SER A 376 4.25 8.14 33.58
C SER A 376 4.88 8.40 32.21
N LEU A 377 4.68 9.60 31.67
CA LEU A 377 5.23 10.01 30.39
C LEU A 377 6.77 10.10 30.39
N GLU A 378 7.35 10.65 31.45
CA GLU A 378 8.80 10.65 31.66
C GLU A 378 9.36 9.22 31.70
N CYS A 379 8.65 8.30 32.34
CA CYS A 379 9.04 6.89 32.40
C CYS A 379 9.00 6.25 31.00
N VAL A 380 7.93 6.46 30.23
CA VAL A 380 7.81 5.99 28.84
C VAL A 380 8.97 6.52 27.98
N LEU A 381 9.22 7.82 28.03
CA LEU A 381 10.30 8.46 27.26
C LEU A 381 11.69 7.95 27.63
N LYS A 382 11.94 7.66 28.90
CA LYS A 382 13.20 7.07 29.36
C LYS A 382 13.37 5.62 28.92
N LYS A 383 12.27 4.89 28.72
CA LYS A 383 12.27 3.50 28.24
C LYS A 383 12.50 3.38 26.72
N MET A 384 12.06 4.36 25.94
CA MET A 384 12.31 4.37 24.49
C MET A 384 13.82 4.43 24.17
N LYS A 385 14.24 3.84 23.03
CA LYS A 385 15.62 3.96 22.52
C LYS A 385 16.04 5.41 22.37
N GLU A 386 17.33 5.73 22.53
CA GLU A 386 17.86 7.11 22.51
C GLU A 386 17.47 7.90 21.26
N ASP A 387 17.49 7.25 20.11
CA ASP A 387 17.17 7.78 18.77
C ASP A 387 15.69 7.70 18.39
N ALA A 388 14.86 7.06 19.22
CA ALA A 388 13.43 6.93 18.95
C ALA A 388 12.73 8.29 19.00
N ARG A 389 11.73 8.43 18.13
CA ARG A 389 10.91 9.65 18.01
C ARG A 389 9.59 9.46 18.73
N LEU A 390 9.28 10.42 19.59
CA LEU A 390 7.95 10.53 20.16
C LEU A 390 7.10 11.46 19.29
N GLU A 391 5.99 10.95 18.81
CA GLU A 391 4.98 11.70 18.07
C GLU A 391 3.75 11.93 18.96
N VAL A 392 3.25 13.15 18.96
CA VAL A 392 2.17 13.57 19.85
C VAL A 392 1.12 14.33 19.07
N LEU A 393 -0.08 13.78 18.99
CA LEU A 393 -1.27 14.50 18.56
C LEU A 393 -1.97 15.07 19.80
N HIS A 394 -1.97 16.40 19.97
CA HIS A 394 -2.57 17.03 21.14
C HIS A 394 -3.77 17.91 20.73
N ASP A 395 -4.96 17.52 21.15
CA ASP A 395 -6.18 18.27 20.87
C ASP A 395 -6.22 19.54 21.72
N VAL A 396 -6.38 20.70 21.08
CA VAL A 396 -6.46 22.00 21.74
C VAL A 396 -7.79 22.65 21.38
N ASN A 397 -8.55 23.17 22.35
CA ASN A 397 -9.86 23.80 22.14
C ASN A 397 -9.80 25.18 21.43
N ASN A 398 -9.04 25.30 20.35
CA ASN A 398 -8.87 26.51 19.52
C ASN A 398 -8.51 27.79 20.31
N ARG A 399 -7.76 27.66 21.41
CA ARG A 399 -7.38 28.75 22.32
C ARG A 399 -5.86 28.95 22.34
N VAL A 400 -5.41 30.15 21.98
CA VAL A 400 -3.97 30.54 21.94
C VAL A 400 -3.27 30.31 23.28
N ALA A 401 -3.91 30.68 24.40
CA ALA A 401 -3.33 30.50 25.73
C ALA A 401 -3.20 29.02 26.14
N GLN A 402 -4.08 28.15 25.65
CA GLN A 402 -3.99 26.71 25.89
C GLN A 402 -2.88 26.12 25.03
N ALA A 403 -2.84 26.43 23.73
CA ALA A 403 -1.76 26.01 22.83
C ALA A 403 -0.38 26.43 23.36
N ALA A 404 -0.25 27.66 23.86
CA ALA A 404 1.02 28.13 24.42
C ALA A 404 1.46 27.33 25.65
N ARG A 405 0.51 26.95 26.53
CA ARG A 405 0.78 26.08 27.68
C ARG A 405 1.16 24.66 27.24
N THR A 406 0.42 24.09 26.28
CA THR A 406 0.70 22.76 25.71
C THR A 406 2.10 22.70 25.11
N ILE A 407 2.46 23.65 24.23
CA ILE A 407 3.81 23.69 23.62
C ILE A 407 4.88 23.85 24.71
N SER A 408 4.67 24.72 25.70
CA SER A 408 5.62 24.90 26.80
C SER A 408 5.78 23.65 27.66
N TYR A 409 4.71 22.87 27.86
CA TYR A 409 4.75 21.59 28.57
C TYR A 409 5.65 20.59 27.84
N TRP A 410 5.42 20.38 26.55
CA TRP A 410 6.21 19.46 25.73
C TRP A 410 7.68 19.87 25.63
N LEU A 411 7.97 21.18 25.53
CA LEU A 411 9.34 21.69 25.57
C LEU A 411 10.04 21.40 26.89
N GLN A 412 9.33 21.55 28.02
CA GLN A 412 9.89 21.27 29.33
C GLN A 412 10.17 19.78 29.51
N LEU A 413 9.24 18.93 29.10
CA LEU A 413 9.39 17.48 29.14
C LEU A 413 10.53 16.99 28.24
N SER A 414 10.62 17.51 27.01
CA SER A 414 11.72 17.24 26.09
C SER A 414 13.07 17.59 26.70
N LYS A 415 13.17 18.73 27.39
CA LYS A 415 14.39 19.13 28.12
C LYS A 415 14.73 18.17 29.25
N GLU A 416 13.76 17.78 30.06
CA GLU A 416 13.97 16.91 31.24
C GLU A 416 14.34 15.48 30.86
N THR A 417 13.83 15.00 29.74
CA THR A 417 14.08 13.64 29.23
C THR A 417 15.21 13.58 28.20
N ASN A 418 15.71 14.74 27.77
CA ASN A 418 16.67 14.90 26.67
C ASN A 418 16.20 14.23 25.36
N ARG A 419 14.89 14.24 25.10
CA ARG A 419 14.26 13.57 23.95
C ARG A 419 13.69 14.57 22.94
N THR A 420 13.75 14.19 21.67
CA THR A 420 13.08 14.92 20.60
C THR A 420 11.60 14.53 20.57
N ILE A 421 10.73 15.54 20.51
CA ILE A 421 9.28 15.34 20.45
C ILE A 421 8.73 16.00 19.19
N MET A 422 8.00 15.25 18.37
CA MET A 422 7.20 15.78 17.28
C MET A 422 5.78 16.03 17.76
N LEU A 423 5.31 17.26 17.69
CA LEU A 423 4.05 17.71 18.23
C LEU A 423 3.17 18.24 17.10
N LYS A 424 1.98 17.68 16.94
CA LYS A 424 0.91 18.24 16.11
C LYS A 424 -0.24 18.67 17.00
N LEU A 425 -0.68 19.93 16.87
CA LEU A 425 -1.83 20.44 17.58
C LEU A 425 -3.08 20.28 16.71
N SER A 426 -4.09 19.58 17.23
CA SER A 426 -5.40 19.41 16.58
C SER A 426 -6.43 20.39 17.12
N ASP A 427 -7.51 20.59 16.35
CA ASP A 427 -8.66 21.46 16.70
C ASP A 427 -8.31 22.94 16.91
N ILE A 428 -7.22 23.41 16.31
CA ILE A 428 -6.76 24.81 16.34
C ILE A 428 -6.32 25.27 14.96
N SER A 429 -6.54 26.55 14.64
CA SER A 429 -6.07 27.13 13.36
C SER A 429 -4.57 27.45 13.39
N GLN A 430 -3.91 27.35 12.24
CA GLN A 430 -2.48 27.67 12.10
C GLN A 430 -2.14 29.06 12.63
N GLU A 431 -2.96 30.07 12.31
CA GLU A 431 -2.78 31.45 12.80
C GLU A 431 -2.70 31.52 14.34
N LYS A 432 -3.52 30.73 15.04
CA LYS A 432 -3.51 30.70 16.51
C LYS A 432 -2.33 29.91 17.07
N ILE A 433 -1.86 28.89 16.35
CA ILE A 433 -0.60 28.21 16.67
C ILE A 433 0.55 29.22 16.58
N ASP A 434 0.63 29.98 15.49
CA ASP A 434 1.66 31.01 15.27
C ASP A 434 1.63 32.11 16.33
N GLN A 435 0.42 32.58 16.71
CA GLN A 435 0.25 33.51 17.83
C GLN A 435 0.71 32.90 19.16
N ALA A 436 0.46 31.61 19.40
CA ALA A 436 0.88 30.91 20.61
C ALA A 436 2.41 30.79 20.67
N ILE A 437 3.05 30.41 19.56
CA ILE A 437 4.51 30.39 19.41
C ILE A 437 5.09 31.78 19.71
N GLY A 438 4.58 32.83 19.05
CA GLY A 438 5.05 34.20 19.25
C GLY A 438 4.84 34.71 20.68
N ARG A 439 3.82 34.20 21.39
CA ARG A 439 3.62 34.47 22.81
C ARG A 439 4.66 33.76 23.69
N ILE A 440 5.00 32.50 23.40
CA ILE A 440 6.01 31.75 24.14
C ILE A 440 7.38 32.40 23.98
N ILE A 441 7.81 32.67 22.74
CA ILE A 441 9.13 33.27 22.45
C ILE A 441 9.28 34.62 23.14
N ARG A 442 8.23 35.46 23.18
CA ARG A 442 8.28 36.77 23.85
C ARG A 442 8.25 36.69 25.38
N LYS A 443 7.60 35.69 25.97
CA LYS A 443 7.41 35.60 27.44
C LYS A 443 8.41 34.70 28.14
N CYS A 444 9.01 33.76 27.42
CA CYS A 444 9.93 32.77 27.97
C CYS A 444 11.32 33.02 27.41
N ASN A 445 12.17 33.70 28.19
CA ASN A 445 13.53 34.11 27.78
C ASN A 445 14.45 32.94 27.38
N ASN A 446 14.07 31.69 27.70
CA ASN A 446 14.86 30.49 27.47
C ASN A 446 14.31 29.62 26.32
N VAL A 447 13.32 30.11 25.55
CA VAL A 447 12.76 29.41 24.39
C VAL A 447 13.18 30.11 23.11
N TYR A 448 13.82 29.38 22.20
CA TYR A 448 14.34 29.92 20.95
C TYR A 448 13.81 29.13 19.75
N LYS A 449 13.56 29.84 18.65
CA LYS A 449 13.37 29.22 17.33
C LYS A 449 14.73 28.70 16.86
N ALA A 450 14.87 27.38 16.78
CA ALA A 450 16.13 26.74 16.39
C ALA A 450 16.23 26.57 14.87
N ALA A 451 15.14 26.15 14.24
CA ALA A 451 15.04 25.96 12.79
C ALA A 451 13.58 26.06 12.33
N SER A 452 13.37 26.23 11.04
CA SER A 452 12.07 26.04 10.40
C SER A 452 12.29 25.50 8.99
N ASN A 453 11.55 24.46 8.63
CA ASN A 453 11.36 24.03 7.25
C ASN A 453 9.90 24.34 6.84
N CYS A 454 9.50 23.92 5.64
CA CYS A 454 8.15 24.17 5.12
C CYS A 454 7.04 23.45 5.90
N ALA A 455 7.37 22.43 6.69
CA ALA A 455 6.43 21.49 7.28
C ALA A 455 6.40 21.50 8.83
N ALA A 456 7.47 22.00 9.44
CA ALA A 456 7.68 22.02 10.88
C ALA A 456 8.49 23.23 11.36
N LEU A 457 8.13 23.69 12.56
CA LEU A 457 8.89 24.68 13.31
C LEU A 457 9.62 24.00 14.48
N VAL A 458 10.94 24.16 14.56
CA VAL A 458 11.73 23.62 15.68
C VAL A 458 11.88 24.67 16.77
N LEU A 459 11.31 24.38 17.93
CA LEU A 459 11.49 25.16 19.16
C LEU A 459 12.46 24.45 20.09
N SER A 460 13.34 25.21 20.73
CA SER A 460 14.34 24.70 21.67
C SER A 460 14.23 25.37 23.02
N ARG A 461 14.51 24.62 24.10
CA ARG A 461 14.62 25.10 25.47
C ARG A 461 15.77 24.39 26.19
N GLY A 462 16.96 24.99 26.17
CA GLY A 462 18.18 24.29 26.60
C GLY A 462 18.51 23.14 25.64
N THR A 463 18.66 21.92 26.16
CA THR A 463 18.88 20.71 25.34
C THR A 463 17.61 20.14 24.72
N GLY A 464 16.42 20.49 25.25
CA GLY A 464 15.14 20.01 24.73
C GLY A 464 14.77 20.64 23.39
N ARG A 465 14.20 19.83 22.49
CA ARG A 465 13.74 20.21 21.15
C ARG A 465 12.35 19.64 20.87
N VAL A 466 11.45 20.50 20.42
CA VAL A 466 10.11 20.13 19.95
C VAL A 466 9.97 20.56 18.49
N TYR A 467 9.62 19.61 17.63
CA TYR A 467 9.24 19.83 16.24
C TYR A 467 7.73 20.03 16.21
N LEU A 468 7.30 21.26 15.98
CA LEU A 468 5.89 21.60 15.89
C LEU A 468 5.45 21.53 14.44
N LEU A 469 4.69 20.48 14.10
CA LEU A 469 4.14 20.29 12.77
C LEU A 469 3.05 21.32 12.50
N ASP A 470 2.97 21.77 11.25
CA ASP A 470 1.86 22.61 10.83
C ASP A 470 0.54 21.80 10.74
N ASN A 471 -0.56 22.50 10.45
CA ASN A 471 -1.85 21.84 10.31
C ASN A 471 -1.95 20.91 9.08
N HIS A 472 -1.13 21.13 8.06
CA HIS A 472 -1.21 20.48 6.75
C HIS A 472 -0.30 19.25 6.61
N THR A 473 0.78 19.17 7.40
CA THR A 473 1.77 18.09 7.43
C THR A 473 1.37 17.00 8.41
N TRP A 474 1.44 15.74 8.00
CA TRP A 474 1.28 14.60 8.90
C TRP A 474 2.63 14.03 9.35
N PHE A 475 2.60 13.23 10.42
CA PHE A 475 3.79 12.52 10.89
C PHE A 475 4.40 11.65 9.78
N GLY A 476 5.73 11.69 9.64
CA GLY A 476 6.49 10.89 8.66
C GLY A 476 6.53 11.45 7.23
N GLU A 477 5.93 12.61 6.94
CA GLU A 477 5.99 13.23 5.60
C GLU A 477 7.32 13.98 5.34
N ASP A 478 8.10 14.30 6.38
CA ASP A 478 9.33 15.10 6.32
C ASP A 478 10.63 14.27 6.30
N ASP A 479 10.54 12.95 6.25
CA ASP A 479 11.70 12.05 6.44
C ASP A 479 12.67 12.00 5.25
N GLU A 480 12.43 12.76 4.16
CA GLU A 480 13.35 12.82 3.02
C GLU A 480 14.48 13.85 3.17
N GLU A 481 14.47 14.73 4.19
CA GLU A 481 15.48 15.79 4.36
C GLU A 481 16.10 15.95 5.78
N MET A 482 15.93 14.99 6.70
CA MET A 482 16.56 15.04 8.04
C MET A 482 17.75 14.09 8.24
#